data_AF-A0AAT9HTR4-F1
#
_entry.id   AF-A0AAT9HTR4-F1
#
_cell.length_a   1.000
_cell.length_b   1.000
_cell.length_c   1.000
_cell.angle_alpha   90.00
_cell.angle_beta   90.00
_cell.angle_gamma   90.00
#
_symmetry.space_group_name_H-M   'P 1'
#
loop_
_entity.id
_entity.type
_entity.pdbx_description
1 polymer ?
#
loop_
_entity_poly.entity_id
_entity_poly.type
_entity_poly.pdbx_seq_one_letter_code
_entity_poly.pdbx_strand_id
1 'polypeptide(L)'
;MGRNTRKRRTPLAAKAVAGVAALALGGGGLIWANFYASAHEDGGQGNRTKSRGAQQIATIDCPDVGQQLRDVPDRARGEVDGELASMDQQITDAYQRLVTTRQAQAGDAQFVQNSILVPLKDRRKVLIDRIKLEITRAGGKAGNELDQFAGCTGRPTDDQQGGGQNGGGQNDGGQDQGQDGGQDQGDGQNPDDNGNGVAGPVAEDFIDINDVQPNSRDLQNGLAADGDGGSTGTFTTECGTNENNLFNSDNLIAAPGVGNGAHHTHDYVGNQNSNAFSSDEDLANADTTCQNQGDKSTYYWPVLRLQDGTQEFDANDDGGGAEGNIGKILKPAQAELRFAGNKQGDVVAMPKFLRIITGDAKAFVNGNGNANTSWSCTGFEDRQVTDKYPLCPQGSQVVRTSNFQSCWDGQNIDSANHRTHMAFVNADGSCSNGFQAVPQLQVRLVYDIPTPVIENGQVKNPYAVDSFPEQLHKPITDHNDFINVMDENLMNQVVECINTGEDCK
;
A
#
# COMPACT_ATOMS: atom_id res chain seq x y z
N MET A 1 48.23 -28.71 19.25
CA MET A 1 48.65 -28.33 20.61
C MET A 1 48.45 -26.84 20.77
N GLY A 2 47.84 -26.39 21.88
CA GLY A 2 47.71 -24.97 22.24
C GLY A 2 46.27 -24.51 22.50
N ARG A 3 45.73 -24.78 23.69
CA ARG A 3 44.56 -24.13 24.28
C ARG A 3 44.98 -22.81 24.95
N ASN A 4 44.10 -21.81 24.96
CA ASN A 4 43.76 -20.90 26.10
C ASN A 4 42.74 -19.85 25.61
N THR A 5 41.44 -19.95 25.93
CA THR A 5 40.73 -19.41 27.12
C THR A 5 40.92 -17.92 27.41
N ARG A 6 39.82 -17.12 27.31
CA ARG A 6 39.25 -16.38 28.45
C ARG A 6 37.87 -15.78 28.16
N LYS A 7 36.91 -16.15 29.02
CA LYS A 7 35.62 -15.50 29.29
C LYS A 7 35.82 -14.12 29.92
N ARG A 8 34.88 -13.19 29.70
CA ARG A 8 34.30 -12.35 30.77
C ARG A 8 32.90 -11.86 30.40
N ARG A 9 31.96 -12.03 31.34
CA ARG A 9 30.57 -11.55 31.33
C ARG A 9 30.47 -10.23 32.13
N THR A 10 29.51 -9.38 31.73
CA THR A 10 28.65 -8.43 32.50
C THR A 10 29.31 -7.21 33.18
N PRO A 11 28.57 -6.08 33.48
CA PRO A 11 27.11 -5.96 33.67
C PRO A 11 26.39 -4.70 33.10
N LEU A 12 25.06 -4.72 33.26
CA LEU A 12 24.10 -3.60 33.20
C LEU A 12 24.18 -2.67 34.43
N ALA A 13 23.57 -1.48 34.29
CA ALA A 13 23.31 -0.38 35.26
C ALA A 13 24.40 0.72 35.28
N ALA A 14 24.12 2.04 35.31
CA ALA A 14 22.91 2.81 35.57
C ALA A 14 23.01 4.25 35.00
N LYS A 15 21.84 4.83 34.69
CA LYS A 15 21.37 6.24 34.82
C LYS A 15 22.39 7.37 35.09
N ALA A 16 22.33 8.47 34.32
CA ALA A 16 21.80 9.79 34.74
C ALA A 16 22.25 10.99 33.85
N VAL A 17 21.24 11.72 33.38
CA VAL A 17 21.06 13.17 33.12
C VAL A 17 22.25 14.15 33.25
N ALA A 18 22.41 14.97 32.21
CA ALA A 18 22.71 16.43 32.13
C ALA A 18 23.62 16.68 30.91
N GLY A 19 23.38 17.56 29.94
CA GLY A 19 22.60 18.79 29.91
C GLY A 19 23.54 19.98 29.66
N VAL A 20 23.83 20.32 28.40
CA VAL A 20 24.31 21.63 27.87
C VAL A 20 24.04 21.60 26.34
N ALA A 21 23.00 22.22 25.80
CA ALA A 21 22.85 23.65 25.47
C ALA A 21 23.94 24.20 24.53
N ALA A 22 23.69 24.13 23.20
CA ALA A 22 24.25 25.07 22.24
C ALA A 22 23.09 25.64 21.38
N LEU A 23 22.96 26.96 21.47
CA LEU A 23 21.90 27.82 20.97
C LEU A 23 21.95 28.06 19.45
N ALA A 24 20.75 28.30 18.90
CA ALA A 24 20.38 29.28 17.85
C ALA A 24 21.03 29.10 16.45
N LEU A 25 20.28 29.01 15.35
CA LEU A 25 19.31 29.99 14.84
C LEU A 25 18.36 29.32 13.83
N GLY A 26 17.07 29.62 13.90
CA GLY A 26 16.08 29.22 12.87
C GLY A 26 14.67 29.09 13.43
N GLY A 27 14.17 30.15 14.06
CA GLY A 27 12.82 30.18 14.65
C GLY A 27 11.72 30.17 13.60
N GLY A 28 10.65 29.43 13.88
CA GLY A 28 9.43 29.36 13.09
C GLY A 28 8.29 28.71 13.85
N GLY A 29 8.07 29.12 15.10
CA GLY A 29 6.81 28.85 15.80
C GLY A 29 5.73 29.78 15.26
N LEU A 30 4.66 29.24 14.68
CA LEU A 30 3.50 30.04 14.31
C LEU A 30 2.48 30.05 15.44
N ILE A 31 2.45 31.22 16.07
CA ILE A 31 1.39 31.72 16.94
C ILE A 31 0.13 31.90 16.09
N TRP A 32 -0.98 31.39 16.60
CA TRP A 32 -2.34 31.79 16.23
C TRP A 32 -2.50 33.30 16.38
N ALA A 33 -2.70 34.03 15.28
CA ALA A 33 -3.17 35.41 15.34
C ALA A 33 -4.03 35.75 14.11
N ASN A 34 -5.32 35.95 14.37
CA ASN A 34 -6.25 36.66 13.51
C ASN A 34 -5.74 38.09 13.26
N PHE A 35 -5.52 38.44 11.99
CA PHE A 35 -5.36 39.83 11.56
C PHE A 35 -6.21 40.09 10.32
N TYR A 36 -7.43 40.59 10.54
CA TYR A 36 -8.15 41.41 9.57
C TYR A 36 -7.88 42.88 9.89
N ALA A 37 -7.02 43.51 9.09
CA ALA A 37 -6.99 44.94 8.76
C ALA A 37 -5.78 45.18 7.84
N SER A 38 -5.99 45.52 6.58
CA SER A 38 -5.76 46.86 6.02
C SER A 38 -6.29 46.81 4.58
N ALA A 39 -7.25 47.65 4.21
CA ALA A 39 -7.07 49.02 3.71
C ALA A 39 -7.32 49.03 2.19
N HIS A 40 -8.32 49.83 1.84
CA HIS A 40 -8.79 50.15 0.50
C HIS A 40 -7.78 51.08 -0.18
N GLU A 41 -7.30 50.73 -1.38
CA GLU A 41 -6.77 51.70 -2.36
C GLU A 41 -7.08 51.22 -3.80
N ASP A 42 -7.52 52.19 -4.61
CA ASP A 42 -8.00 52.08 -5.98
C ASP A 42 -6.88 51.84 -7.01
N GLY A 43 -7.28 51.19 -8.12
CA GLY A 43 -6.83 51.59 -9.46
C GLY A 43 -5.67 50.80 -10.06
N GLY A 44 -5.99 49.86 -10.95
CA GLY A 44 -5.01 49.27 -11.86
C GLY A 44 -5.58 48.14 -12.72
N GLN A 45 -6.08 48.49 -13.90
CA GLN A 45 -6.53 47.55 -14.95
C GLN A 45 -5.43 46.53 -15.27
N GLY A 46 -5.68 45.27 -14.88
CA GLY A 46 -4.94 44.10 -15.34
C GLY A 46 -5.94 43.09 -15.89
N ASN A 47 -5.93 42.93 -17.21
CA ASN A 47 -6.79 42.05 -17.98
C ASN A 47 -6.60 40.58 -17.53
N ARG A 48 -7.44 40.09 -16.61
CA ARG A 48 -7.44 38.67 -16.23
C ARG A 48 -8.24 37.90 -17.27
N THR A 49 -7.52 37.40 -18.27
CA THR A 49 -7.92 36.24 -19.06
C THR A 49 -8.44 35.17 -18.09
N LYS A 50 -9.70 34.76 -18.22
CA LYS A 50 -10.22 33.57 -17.52
C LYS A 50 -9.30 32.41 -17.85
N SER A 51 -8.42 32.05 -16.93
CA SER A 51 -7.70 30.79 -16.97
C SER A 51 -8.76 29.69 -16.99
N ARG A 52 -8.73 28.87 -18.03
CA ARG A 52 -9.28 27.51 -17.98
C ARG A 52 -8.93 26.95 -16.61
N GLY A 53 -9.93 26.51 -15.84
CA GLY A 53 -9.72 26.00 -14.49
C GLY A 53 -8.49 25.10 -14.47
N ALA A 54 -7.49 25.47 -13.66
CA ALA A 54 -6.35 24.60 -13.45
C ALA A 54 -6.94 23.29 -12.94
N GLN A 55 -6.86 22.23 -13.75
CA GLN A 55 -7.13 20.87 -13.31
C GLN A 55 -6.31 20.70 -12.03
N GLN A 56 -7.01 20.62 -10.90
CA GLN A 56 -6.35 20.56 -9.61
C GLN A 56 -5.59 19.24 -9.58
N ILE A 57 -4.28 19.32 -9.38
CA ILE A 57 -3.46 18.13 -9.21
C ILE A 57 -3.83 17.54 -7.85
N ALA A 58 -4.36 16.33 -7.88
CA ALA A 58 -4.80 15.60 -6.71
C ALA A 58 -3.65 14.87 -6.04
N THR A 59 -2.72 14.33 -6.83
CA THR A 59 -1.59 13.54 -6.34
C THR A 59 -0.32 13.70 -7.20
N ILE A 60 0.78 13.10 -6.74
CA ILE A 60 2.08 13.05 -7.39
C ILE A 60 2.36 11.60 -7.79
N ASP A 61 2.65 11.40 -9.06
CA ASP A 61 3.04 10.12 -9.64
C ASP A 61 4.55 10.08 -9.90
N CYS A 62 5.23 9.19 -9.19
CA CYS A 62 6.64 8.93 -9.34
C CYS A 62 6.86 7.48 -9.78
N PRO A 63 7.69 7.24 -10.82
CA PRO A 63 8.02 5.88 -11.22
C PRO A 63 8.68 5.08 -10.09
N ASP A 64 8.26 3.84 -9.93
CA ASP A 64 8.83 2.92 -8.94
C ASP A 64 10.20 2.40 -9.40
N VAL A 65 11.24 2.79 -8.66
CA VAL A 65 12.63 2.36 -8.93
C VAL A 65 12.82 0.89 -8.55
N GLY A 66 12.13 0.40 -7.51
CA GLY A 66 12.23 -0.98 -7.04
C GLY A 66 11.85 -1.98 -8.14
N GLN A 67 10.82 -1.68 -8.94
CA GLN A 67 10.41 -2.55 -10.05
C GLN A 67 11.50 -2.76 -11.12
N GLN A 68 12.48 -1.87 -11.20
CA GLN A 68 13.59 -1.97 -12.16
C GLN A 68 14.79 -2.75 -11.60
N LEU A 69 14.80 -3.01 -10.28
CA LEU A 69 15.87 -3.72 -9.60
C LEU A 69 15.61 -5.23 -9.67
N ARG A 70 16.21 -5.89 -10.66
CA ARG A 70 16.06 -7.35 -10.86
C ARG A 70 17.12 -8.17 -10.14
N ASP A 71 18.36 -7.65 -10.09
CA ASP A 71 19.54 -8.40 -9.63
C ASP A 71 20.35 -7.61 -8.59
N VAL A 72 19.80 -7.42 -7.38
CA VAL A 72 20.54 -6.80 -6.26
C VAL A 72 21.30 -7.88 -5.47
N PRO A 73 22.63 -7.76 -5.31
CA PRO A 73 23.39 -8.71 -4.51
C PRO A 73 22.91 -8.73 -3.06
N ASP A 74 22.86 -9.91 -2.42
CA ASP A 74 22.34 -10.10 -1.06
C ASP A 74 22.92 -9.12 -0.04
N ARG A 75 24.22 -8.82 -0.15
CA ARG A 75 24.92 -7.91 0.76
C ARG A 75 24.50 -6.43 0.66
N ALA A 76 23.79 -6.04 -0.40
CA ALA A 76 23.32 -4.67 -0.62
C ALA A 76 21.82 -4.50 -0.38
N ARG A 77 21.03 -5.57 -0.22
CA ARG A 77 19.55 -5.48 -0.17
C ARG A 77 19.08 -4.50 0.90
N GLY A 78 19.48 -4.68 2.16
CA GLY A 78 19.05 -3.77 3.23
C GLY A 78 19.47 -2.30 3.07
N GLU A 79 20.60 -2.01 2.41
CA GLU A 79 20.98 -0.62 2.12
C GLU A 79 20.14 -0.03 0.97
N VAL A 80 19.84 -0.84 -0.06
CA VAL A 80 18.97 -0.46 -1.17
C VAL A 80 17.54 -0.24 -0.68
N ASP A 81 17.02 -1.12 0.19
CA ASP A 81 15.67 -1.03 0.75
C ASP A 81 15.52 0.25 1.59
N GLY A 82 16.55 0.60 2.38
CA GLY A 82 16.57 1.86 3.14
C GLY A 82 16.55 3.12 2.27
N GLU A 83 17.23 3.09 1.12
CA GLU A 83 17.20 4.20 0.15
C GLU A 83 15.87 4.26 -0.62
N LEU A 84 15.20 3.13 -0.87
CA LEU A 84 13.85 3.08 -1.45
C LEU A 84 12.81 3.63 -0.46
N ALA A 85 12.84 3.24 0.81
CA ALA A 85 11.96 3.80 1.84
C ALA A 85 12.16 5.31 2.02
N SER A 86 13.43 5.77 1.99
CA SER A 86 13.75 7.20 2.00
C SER A 86 13.19 7.94 0.77
N MET A 87 13.05 7.23 -0.36
CA MET A 87 12.47 7.78 -1.57
C MET A 87 10.97 7.99 -1.42
N ASP A 88 10.27 7.06 -0.79
CA ASP A 88 8.83 7.14 -0.54
C ASP A 88 8.48 8.28 0.42
N GLN A 89 9.24 8.43 1.50
CA GLN A 89 9.08 9.56 2.41
C GLN A 89 9.19 10.93 1.70
N GLN A 90 10.07 11.04 0.69
CA GLN A 90 10.16 12.29 -0.10
C GLN A 90 8.91 12.54 -0.95
N ILE A 91 8.25 11.49 -1.43
CA ILE A 91 6.98 11.62 -2.15
C ILE A 91 5.89 12.08 -1.17
N THR A 92 5.83 11.47 0.02
CA THR A 92 4.92 11.87 1.09
C THR A 92 5.06 13.33 1.51
N ASP A 93 6.29 13.80 1.74
CA ASP A 93 6.57 15.20 2.00
C ASP A 93 6.07 16.12 0.87
N ALA A 94 6.27 15.69 -0.39
CA ALA A 94 5.87 16.45 -1.57
C ALA A 94 4.35 16.53 -1.72
N TYR A 95 3.63 15.46 -1.38
CA TYR A 95 2.18 15.43 -1.36
C TYR A 95 1.57 16.27 -0.25
N GLN A 96 2.10 16.17 0.98
CA GLN A 96 1.68 17.04 2.08
C GLN A 96 1.83 18.51 1.68
N ARG A 97 2.94 18.85 0.99
CA ARG A 97 3.12 20.17 0.40
C ARG A 97 2.10 20.49 -0.69
N LEU A 98 1.75 19.53 -1.55
CA LEU A 98 0.70 19.70 -2.56
C LEU A 98 -0.66 20.04 -1.91
N VAL A 99 -1.08 19.30 -0.89
CA VAL A 99 -2.36 19.51 -0.21
C VAL A 99 -2.39 20.84 0.56
N THR A 100 -1.32 21.15 1.30
CA THR A 100 -1.25 22.37 2.13
C THR A 100 -1.06 23.67 1.33
N THR A 101 -0.73 23.61 0.04
CA THR A 101 -0.46 24.80 -0.80
C THR A 101 -1.52 25.07 -1.87
N ARG A 102 -2.71 24.46 -1.79
CA ARG A 102 -3.80 24.60 -2.79
C ARG A 102 -4.13 26.06 -3.13
N GLN A 103 -4.12 26.97 -2.15
CA GLN A 103 -4.36 28.41 -2.38
C GLN A 103 -3.26 29.07 -3.24
N ALA A 104 -2.00 28.70 -3.04
CA ALA A 104 -0.88 29.22 -3.83
C ALA A 104 -0.93 28.72 -5.28
N GLN A 105 -1.41 27.47 -5.49
CA GLN A 105 -1.58 26.87 -6.82
C GLN A 105 -2.61 27.62 -7.67
N ALA A 106 -3.70 28.10 -7.06
CA ALA A 106 -4.71 28.89 -7.76
C ALA A 106 -4.17 30.21 -8.33
N GLY A 107 -3.08 30.75 -7.75
CA GLY A 107 -2.43 31.98 -8.18
C GLY A 107 -1.31 31.80 -9.20
N ASP A 108 -0.78 30.59 -9.37
CA ASP A 108 0.35 30.29 -10.26
C ASP A 108 0.25 28.87 -10.85
N ALA A 109 -0.05 28.80 -12.15
CA ALA A 109 -0.17 27.56 -12.91
C ALA A 109 1.15 26.77 -13.03
N GLN A 110 2.30 27.35 -12.66
CA GLN A 110 3.60 26.67 -12.63
C GLN A 110 4.10 26.37 -11.21
N PHE A 111 3.30 26.68 -10.18
CA PHE A 111 3.69 26.50 -8.79
C PHE A 111 4.06 25.04 -8.48
N VAL A 112 3.20 24.09 -8.85
CA VAL A 112 3.41 22.66 -8.62
C VAL A 112 4.70 22.19 -9.30
N GLN A 113 4.93 22.60 -10.54
CA GLN A 113 6.14 22.25 -11.28
C GLN A 113 7.41 22.77 -10.59
N ASN A 114 7.44 24.08 -10.28
CA ASN A 114 8.66 24.76 -9.84
C ASN A 114 8.96 24.54 -8.35
N SER A 115 7.93 24.44 -7.51
CA SER A 115 8.07 24.41 -6.06
C SER A 115 7.98 23.01 -5.47
N ILE A 116 7.44 22.04 -6.22
CA ILE A 116 7.21 20.67 -5.74
C ILE A 116 7.96 19.66 -6.62
N LEU A 117 7.63 19.56 -7.90
CA LEU A 117 8.14 18.49 -8.77
C LEU A 117 9.63 18.61 -9.10
N VAL A 118 10.15 19.82 -9.38
CA VAL A 118 11.58 20.03 -9.66
C VAL A 118 12.45 19.67 -8.43
N PRO A 119 12.18 20.21 -7.22
CA PRO A 119 12.94 19.81 -6.03
C PRO A 119 12.85 18.31 -5.71
N LEU A 120 11.69 17.69 -5.91
CA LEU A 120 11.50 16.26 -5.67
C LEU A 120 12.39 15.43 -6.60
N LYS A 121 12.44 15.77 -7.89
CA LYS A 121 13.30 15.10 -8.87
C LYS A 121 14.78 15.14 -8.47
N ASP A 122 15.28 16.30 -8.03
CA ASP A 122 16.68 16.45 -7.67
C ASP A 122 17.05 15.61 -6.44
N ARG A 123 16.15 15.52 -5.44
CA ARG A 123 16.36 14.68 -4.26
C ARG A 123 16.29 13.19 -4.59
N ARG A 124 15.32 12.76 -5.40
CA ARG A 124 15.22 11.37 -5.86
C ARG A 124 16.46 10.92 -6.63
N LYS A 125 17.03 11.79 -7.46
CA LYS A 125 18.29 11.50 -8.17
C LYS A 125 19.44 11.15 -7.21
N VAL A 126 19.54 11.84 -6.08
CA VAL A 126 20.59 11.55 -5.08
C VAL A 126 20.45 10.13 -4.51
N LEU A 127 19.23 9.70 -4.19
CA LEU A 127 18.99 8.35 -3.68
C LEU A 127 19.25 7.28 -4.76
N ILE A 128 18.82 7.53 -5.99
CA ILE A 128 19.12 6.65 -7.14
C ILE A 128 20.63 6.48 -7.33
N ASP A 129 21.41 7.57 -7.23
CA ASP A 129 22.87 7.50 -7.35
C ASP A 129 23.52 6.72 -6.19
N ARG A 130 22.93 6.74 -4.98
CA ARG A 130 23.36 5.89 -3.85
C ARG A 130 23.02 4.42 -4.07
N ILE A 131 21.81 4.09 -4.51
CA ILE A 131 21.41 2.71 -4.84
C ILE A 131 22.39 2.10 -5.84
N LYS A 132 22.73 2.83 -6.92
CA LYS A 132 23.73 2.38 -7.91
C LYS A 132 25.10 2.11 -7.28
N LEU A 133 25.53 2.98 -6.38
CA LEU A 133 26.80 2.87 -5.69
C LEU A 133 26.85 1.62 -4.79
N GLU A 134 25.81 1.37 -3.99
CA GLU A 134 25.77 0.21 -3.09
C GLU A 134 25.70 -1.10 -3.87
N ILE A 135 24.90 -1.17 -4.95
CA ILE A 135 24.90 -2.33 -5.87
C ILE A 135 26.30 -2.57 -6.47
N THR A 136 26.98 -1.51 -6.92
CA THR A 136 28.30 -1.61 -7.54
C THR A 136 29.37 -2.05 -6.53
N ARG A 137 29.37 -1.48 -5.31
CA ARG A 137 30.25 -1.93 -4.21
C ARG A 137 29.97 -3.38 -3.84
N ALA A 138 28.71 -3.80 -3.97
CA ALA A 138 28.27 -5.16 -3.77
C ALA A 138 28.64 -6.14 -4.90
N GLY A 139 29.29 -5.66 -5.96
CA GLY A 139 29.74 -6.48 -7.10
C GLY A 139 28.62 -6.75 -8.13
N GLY A 140 27.46 -6.13 -7.95
CA GLY A 140 26.38 -6.10 -8.92
C GLY A 140 26.59 -5.02 -9.99
N LYS A 141 25.60 -4.87 -10.86
CA LYS A 141 25.57 -3.83 -11.89
C LYS A 141 24.24 -3.08 -11.80
N ALA A 142 24.32 -1.77 -11.70
CA ALA A 142 23.18 -0.87 -11.83
C ALA A 142 23.52 0.16 -12.90
N GLY A 143 22.75 0.21 -13.98
CA GLY A 143 23.05 1.08 -15.11
C GLY A 143 22.47 2.49 -14.95
N ASN A 144 22.83 3.36 -15.91
CA ASN A 144 22.40 4.76 -15.93
C ASN A 144 20.92 4.92 -16.30
N GLU A 145 20.26 3.87 -16.80
CA GLU A 145 18.83 3.83 -17.05
C GLU A 145 18.01 4.16 -15.80
N LEU A 146 18.53 3.90 -14.59
CA LEU A 146 17.83 4.25 -13.35
C LEU A 146 17.61 5.77 -13.20
N ASP A 147 18.44 6.63 -13.82
CA ASP A 147 18.28 8.09 -13.75
C ASP A 147 16.97 8.60 -14.37
N GLN A 148 16.38 7.85 -15.31
CA GLN A 148 15.14 8.25 -15.95
C GLN A 148 13.92 8.17 -15.00
N PHE A 149 14.04 7.43 -13.90
CA PHE A 149 12.98 7.24 -12.89
C PHE A 149 13.00 8.30 -11.78
N ALA A 150 13.89 9.29 -11.88
CA ALA A 150 13.97 10.38 -10.90
C ALA A 150 12.80 11.37 -10.99
N GLY A 151 12.25 11.60 -12.19
CA GLY A 151 11.19 12.59 -12.42
C GLY A 151 9.81 12.09 -12.01
N CYS A 152 8.99 12.99 -11.47
CA CYS A 152 7.59 12.74 -11.12
C CYS A 152 6.64 13.67 -11.88
N THR A 153 5.36 13.31 -11.96
CA THR A 153 4.30 14.06 -12.61
C THR A 153 3.14 14.32 -11.65
N GLY A 154 2.31 15.33 -11.91
CA GLY A 154 1.07 15.54 -11.16
C GLY A 154 -0.11 14.84 -11.82
N ARG A 155 -0.96 14.15 -11.05
CA ARG A 155 -2.21 13.51 -11.54
C ARG A 155 -3.46 14.16 -10.92
N PRO A 156 -4.53 14.41 -11.70
CA PRO A 156 -5.85 14.82 -11.19
C PRO A 156 -6.63 13.64 -10.57
N THR A 157 -7.80 13.91 -9.97
CA THR A 157 -8.63 12.91 -9.26
C THR A 157 -9.41 11.94 -10.15
N ASP A 158 -9.77 12.26 -11.42
CA ASP A 158 -10.06 11.28 -12.51
C ASP A 158 -10.50 11.92 -13.86
N ASP A 159 -10.10 11.30 -15.00
CA ASP A 159 -10.96 10.78 -16.10
C ASP A 159 -10.12 10.13 -17.25
N GLN A 160 -10.45 8.87 -17.61
CA GLN A 160 -10.05 8.03 -18.77
C GLN A 160 -8.63 7.44 -18.90
N GLN A 161 -8.46 6.19 -18.44
CA GLN A 161 -7.83 5.14 -19.27
C GLN A 161 -8.91 4.39 -20.05
N GLY A 162 -9.16 4.88 -21.27
CA GLY A 162 -9.87 4.19 -22.35
C GLY A 162 -9.36 4.75 -23.67
N GLY A 163 -8.68 3.93 -24.47
CA GLY A 163 -7.74 4.40 -25.50
C GLY A 163 -8.35 5.17 -26.68
N GLY A 164 -7.53 6.00 -27.33
CA GLY A 164 -7.74 6.44 -28.72
C GLY A 164 -7.41 7.90 -29.05
N GLN A 165 -6.23 8.10 -29.66
CA GLN A 165 -5.95 8.96 -30.83
C GLN A 165 -6.43 10.45 -30.92
N ASN A 166 -5.43 11.34 -31.02
CA ASN A 166 -5.28 12.50 -31.93
C ASN A 166 -6.49 13.39 -32.32
N GLY A 167 -6.29 14.72 -32.21
CA GLY A 167 -6.88 15.69 -33.14
C GLY A 167 -7.02 17.11 -32.59
N GLY A 168 -6.38 18.10 -33.24
CA GLY A 168 -6.37 19.49 -32.78
C GLY A 168 -7.54 20.37 -33.29
N GLY A 169 -7.55 21.62 -32.82
CA GLY A 169 -7.96 22.79 -33.63
C GLY A 169 -9.31 23.46 -33.37
N GLN A 170 -9.24 24.65 -32.75
CA GLN A 170 -9.88 25.94 -33.10
C GLN A 170 -11.42 26.21 -32.99
N ASN A 171 -11.68 27.25 -32.17
CA ASN A 171 -12.53 28.46 -32.29
C ASN A 171 -14.08 28.49 -32.34
N ASP A 172 -14.55 29.39 -31.46
CA ASP A 172 -15.58 30.45 -31.57
C ASP A 172 -17.10 30.18 -31.44
N GLY A 173 -17.69 30.88 -30.45
CA GLY A 173 -18.76 31.86 -30.69
C GLY A 173 -20.18 31.52 -30.23
N GLY A 174 -20.69 32.23 -29.21
CA GLY A 174 -22.14 32.34 -28.97
C GLY A 174 -22.55 32.88 -27.59
N GLN A 175 -23.13 34.08 -27.56
CA GLN A 175 -23.87 34.75 -26.46
C GLN A 175 -25.09 33.90 -26.03
N ASP A 176 -25.69 33.97 -24.84
CA ASP A 176 -26.33 35.14 -24.22
C ASP A 176 -26.94 34.81 -22.82
N GLN A 177 -26.98 35.82 -21.94
CA GLN A 177 -27.94 36.20 -20.87
C GLN A 177 -28.60 35.25 -19.83
N GLY A 178 -28.57 35.73 -18.57
CA GLY A 178 -29.47 35.43 -17.42
C GLY A 178 -28.72 34.68 -16.29
N GLN A 179 -28.86 34.93 -14.99
CA GLN A 179 -29.73 35.77 -14.17
C GLN A 179 -29.18 35.74 -12.71
N ASP A 180 -29.49 36.79 -11.94
CA ASP A 180 -29.50 36.97 -10.48
C ASP A 180 -28.77 36.01 -9.51
N GLY A 181 -27.93 36.62 -8.65
CA GLY A 181 -28.22 36.76 -7.23
C GLY A 181 -28.13 35.52 -6.32
N GLY A 182 -26.96 35.33 -5.70
CA GLY A 182 -26.81 34.47 -4.52
C GLY A 182 -25.47 34.73 -3.84
N GLN A 183 -25.50 35.43 -2.71
CA GLN A 183 -24.37 35.49 -1.77
C GLN A 183 -24.24 34.12 -1.13
N ASP A 184 -23.13 33.42 -1.37
CA ASP A 184 -22.75 32.29 -0.54
C ASP A 184 -21.34 32.51 0.01
N GLN A 185 -21.28 32.65 1.34
CA GLN A 185 -20.07 32.52 2.13
C GLN A 185 -19.79 31.02 2.23
N GLY A 186 -19.12 30.46 1.21
CA GLY A 186 -18.65 29.09 1.24
C GLY A 186 -17.35 28.98 2.04
N ASP A 187 -17.43 28.40 3.23
CA ASP A 187 -16.30 27.70 3.84
C ASP A 187 -15.69 26.79 2.78
N GLY A 188 -14.40 26.96 2.50
CA GLY A 188 -13.70 26.22 1.44
C GLY A 188 -13.53 24.74 1.79
N GLN A 189 -14.61 23.97 1.68
CA GLN A 189 -14.56 22.51 1.67
C GLN A 189 -13.94 22.06 0.35
N ASN A 190 -12.82 21.35 0.47
CA ASN A 190 -12.21 20.66 -0.66
C ASN A 190 -13.22 19.60 -1.17
N PRO A 191 -13.62 19.58 -2.45
CA PRO A 191 -14.54 18.58 -2.98
C PRO A 191 -14.07 17.13 -2.79
N ASP A 192 -12.75 16.95 -2.59
CA ASP A 192 -12.08 15.66 -2.39
C ASP A 192 -12.00 15.24 -0.89
N ASP A 193 -12.57 16.03 0.03
CA ASP A 193 -12.53 15.81 1.48
C ASP A 193 -13.95 15.52 2.00
N ASN A 194 -14.12 14.41 2.72
CA ASN A 194 -15.40 13.99 3.30
C ASN A 194 -15.74 14.74 4.62
N GLY A 195 -15.13 15.90 4.86
CA GLY A 195 -15.32 16.71 6.05
C GLY A 195 -14.45 16.27 7.23
N ASN A 196 -13.42 15.46 6.97
CA ASN A 196 -12.51 14.92 7.98
C ASN A 196 -11.05 15.39 7.78
N GLY A 197 -10.78 16.22 6.78
CA GLY A 197 -9.45 16.80 6.53
C GLY A 197 -8.53 15.90 5.73
N VAL A 198 -9.02 14.77 5.21
CA VAL A 198 -8.24 13.77 4.46
C VAL A 198 -8.80 13.63 3.05
N ALA A 199 -7.91 13.43 2.07
CA ALA A 199 -8.30 13.27 0.68
C ALA A 199 -8.71 11.83 0.40
N GLY A 200 -9.95 11.64 -0.05
CA GLY A 200 -10.51 10.33 -0.40
C GLY A 200 -10.78 9.39 0.80
N PRO A 201 -11.48 8.27 0.57
CA PRO A 201 -12.11 7.88 -0.69
C PRO A 201 -13.35 8.72 -0.98
N VAL A 202 -13.59 9.06 -2.24
CA VAL A 202 -14.76 9.87 -2.66
C VAL A 202 -15.91 8.97 -3.10
N ALA A 203 -17.09 9.53 -3.41
CA ALA A 203 -18.26 8.72 -3.81
C ALA A 203 -18.01 7.80 -5.00
N GLU A 204 -17.16 8.24 -5.93
CA GLU A 204 -16.78 7.48 -7.13
C GLU A 204 -15.89 6.25 -6.80
N ASP A 205 -15.31 6.20 -5.61
CA ASP A 205 -14.54 5.05 -5.12
C ASP A 205 -15.44 3.94 -4.56
N PHE A 206 -16.76 4.14 -4.54
CA PHE A 206 -17.74 3.16 -4.07
C PHE A 206 -18.64 2.69 -5.21
N ILE A 207 -19.11 1.45 -5.12
CA ILE A 207 -20.06 0.85 -6.07
C ILE A 207 -21.07 -0.02 -5.33
N ASP A 208 -22.34 0.03 -5.70
CA ASP A 208 -23.31 -0.95 -5.21
C ASP A 208 -22.95 -2.34 -5.76
N ILE A 209 -22.79 -3.33 -4.89
CA ILE A 209 -22.45 -4.69 -5.32
C ILE A 209 -23.47 -5.27 -6.31
N ASN A 210 -24.72 -4.80 -6.29
CA ASN A 210 -25.75 -5.24 -7.23
C ASN A 210 -25.53 -4.71 -8.66
N ASP A 211 -24.76 -3.63 -8.82
CA ASP A 211 -24.40 -3.06 -10.12
C ASP A 211 -23.20 -3.76 -10.75
N VAL A 212 -22.51 -4.62 -9.99
CA VAL A 212 -21.38 -5.43 -10.45
C VAL A 212 -21.90 -6.69 -11.14
N GLN A 213 -21.36 -6.97 -12.32
CA GLN A 213 -21.75 -8.17 -13.07
C GLN A 213 -21.29 -9.45 -12.34
N PRO A 214 -22.14 -10.48 -12.22
CA PRO A 214 -21.71 -11.80 -11.76
C PRO A 214 -20.57 -12.35 -12.61
N ASN A 215 -19.64 -13.04 -11.97
CA ASN A 215 -18.39 -13.54 -12.55
C ASN A 215 -17.55 -12.44 -13.19
N SER A 216 -17.63 -11.20 -12.69
CA SER A 216 -16.82 -10.06 -13.14
C SER A 216 -15.33 -10.25 -12.90
N ARG A 217 -14.94 -11.21 -12.05
CA ARG A 217 -13.54 -11.53 -11.78
C ARG A 217 -12.96 -12.35 -12.93
N ASP A 218 -12.47 -11.66 -13.96
CA ASP A 218 -11.55 -12.25 -14.95
C ASP A 218 -10.11 -12.23 -14.39
N LEU A 219 -9.90 -12.80 -13.20
CA LEU A 219 -8.54 -12.94 -12.69
C LEU A 219 -7.92 -14.22 -13.24
N GLN A 220 -6.71 -14.08 -13.77
CA GLN A 220 -5.81 -15.20 -14.07
C GLN A 220 -5.35 -15.96 -12.81
N ASN A 221 -5.83 -15.57 -11.62
CA ASN A 221 -5.33 -15.98 -10.30
C ASN A 221 -6.44 -16.55 -9.42
N GLY A 222 -6.16 -17.64 -8.71
CA GLY A 222 -7.15 -18.34 -7.89
C GLY A 222 -7.94 -19.39 -8.67
N LEU A 223 -7.35 -19.91 -9.76
CA LEU A 223 -7.95 -20.99 -10.52
C LEU A 223 -8.15 -22.21 -9.62
N ALA A 224 -9.36 -22.78 -9.66
CA ALA A 224 -9.64 -24.01 -8.95
C ALA A 224 -8.69 -25.11 -9.44
N ALA A 225 -8.10 -25.85 -8.49
CA ALA A 225 -7.36 -27.06 -8.79
C ALA A 225 -8.37 -28.21 -8.95
N ASP A 226 -9.08 -28.24 -10.07
CA ASP A 226 -10.22 -29.14 -10.33
C ASP A 226 -10.01 -30.11 -11.50
N GLY A 227 -8.79 -30.19 -12.03
CA GLY A 227 -8.44 -31.06 -13.17
C GLY A 227 -7.89 -32.43 -12.76
N ASP A 228 -8.02 -33.42 -13.66
CA ASP A 228 -7.57 -34.82 -13.47
C ASP A 228 -6.05 -34.99 -13.18
N GLY A 229 -5.25 -33.95 -13.39
CA GLY A 229 -3.81 -33.92 -13.11
C GLY A 229 -3.38 -32.85 -12.09
N GLY A 230 -4.32 -32.13 -11.49
CA GLY A 230 -4.04 -31.06 -10.53
C GLY A 230 -3.97 -31.56 -9.08
N SER A 231 -3.30 -30.79 -8.23
CA SER A 231 -3.30 -30.99 -6.78
C SER A 231 -4.55 -30.36 -6.17
N THR A 232 -5.61 -31.16 -6.06
CA THR A 232 -6.97 -30.66 -5.74
C THR A 232 -7.21 -30.35 -4.26
N GLY A 233 -6.30 -30.78 -3.38
CA GLY A 233 -6.45 -30.64 -1.94
C GLY A 233 -6.15 -29.24 -1.46
N THR A 234 -6.55 -28.95 -0.22
CA THR A 234 -6.30 -27.67 0.43
C THR A 234 -5.92 -27.82 1.89
N PHE A 235 -5.20 -26.84 2.43
CA PHE A 235 -4.83 -26.79 3.84
C PHE A 235 -5.22 -25.43 4.42
N THR A 236 -6.00 -25.40 5.49
CA THR A 236 -6.42 -24.13 6.14
C THR A 236 -5.74 -23.96 7.49
N THR A 237 -5.00 -22.86 7.68
CA THR A 237 -4.44 -22.51 9.00
C THR A 237 -5.37 -21.55 9.74
N GLU A 238 -5.48 -21.69 11.06
CA GLU A 238 -6.30 -20.81 11.92
C GLU A 238 -5.44 -19.96 12.84
N CYS A 239 -5.26 -18.70 12.49
CA CYS A 239 -4.44 -17.73 13.25
C CYS A 239 -5.23 -16.60 13.93
N GLY A 240 -6.56 -16.68 13.87
CA GLY A 240 -7.47 -15.70 14.49
C GLY A 240 -7.61 -14.42 13.67
N THR A 241 -8.11 -13.36 14.32
CA THR A 241 -8.43 -12.06 13.71
C THR A 241 -7.73 -10.90 14.43
N ASN A 242 -6.49 -11.17 14.88
CA ASN A 242 -5.64 -10.24 15.62
C ASN A 242 -6.25 -9.73 16.94
N GLU A 243 -6.79 -10.62 17.78
CA GLU A 243 -7.37 -10.26 19.09
C GLU A 243 -6.34 -9.59 20.03
N ASN A 244 -5.06 -9.89 19.83
CA ASN A 244 -3.88 -9.39 20.54
C ASN A 244 -3.47 -7.94 20.17
N ASN A 245 -4.06 -7.33 19.13
CA ASN A 245 -3.76 -5.96 18.67
C ASN A 245 -2.29 -5.77 18.23
N LEU A 246 -1.73 -6.71 17.49
CA LEU A 246 -0.46 -6.49 16.83
C LEU A 246 -0.68 -5.61 15.60
N PHE A 247 -0.41 -4.32 15.76
CA PHE A 247 -0.45 -3.29 14.73
C PHE A 247 0.87 -2.54 14.70
N ASN A 248 1.37 -2.24 13.50
CA ASN A 248 2.46 -1.29 13.30
C ASN A 248 2.47 -0.81 11.85
N SER A 249 3.26 0.22 11.58
CA SER A 249 3.44 0.80 10.26
C SER A 249 4.78 0.43 9.62
N ASP A 250 5.43 -0.60 10.14
CA ASP A 250 6.66 -1.12 9.56
C ASP A 250 6.35 -1.98 8.33
N ASN A 251 7.35 -2.17 7.47
CA ASN A 251 7.28 -3.17 6.40
C ASN A 251 8.54 -4.04 6.43
N LEU A 252 8.45 -5.22 7.05
CA LEU A 252 9.60 -6.12 7.20
C LEU A 252 10.00 -6.86 5.91
N ILE A 253 9.20 -6.75 4.83
CA ILE A 253 9.57 -7.29 3.51
C ILE A 253 10.15 -6.17 2.65
N ALA A 254 9.40 -5.09 2.42
CA ALA A 254 9.76 -4.03 1.47
C ALA A 254 10.71 -2.96 2.04
N ALA A 255 10.81 -2.83 3.37
CA ALA A 255 11.65 -1.83 4.03
C ALA A 255 12.28 -2.38 5.33
N PRO A 256 12.97 -3.53 5.30
CA PRO A 256 13.59 -4.11 6.49
C PRO A 256 14.59 -3.15 7.13
N GLY A 257 14.54 -3.03 8.44
CA GLY A 257 15.37 -2.13 9.25
C GLY A 257 14.90 -0.67 9.30
N VAL A 258 13.79 -0.34 8.62
CA VAL A 258 13.23 1.01 8.58
C VAL A 258 11.87 1.04 9.30
N GLY A 259 11.82 1.77 10.42
CA GLY A 259 10.57 2.03 11.11
C GLY A 259 9.63 2.91 10.27
N ASN A 260 8.33 2.71 10.38
CA ASN A 260 7.31 3.35 9.53
C ASN A 260 7.54 3.16 8.02
N GLY A 261 8.26 2.11 7.60
CA GLY A 261 8.57 1.88 6.18
C GLY A 261 7.33 1.65 5.29
N ALA A 262 6.17 1.36 5.88
CA ALA A 262 4.91 1.25 5.15
C ALA A 262 4.18 2.58 4.97
N HIS A 263 4.39 3.56 5.87
CA HIS A 263 3.61 4.81 5.95
C HIS A 263 2.09 4.62 6.16
N HIS A 264 1.69 3.40 6.54
CA HIS A 264 0.31 3.03 6.82
C HIS A 264 0.31 1.84 7.77
N THR A 265 -0.76 1.62 8.52
CA THR A 265 -0.78 0.57 9.56
C THR A 265 -1.19 -0.79 8.99
N HIS A 266 -0.47 -1.84 9.37
CA HIS A 266 -0.79 -3.22 9.07
C HIS A 266 -1.41 -3.94 10.27
N ASP A 267 -2.34 -4.84 9.96
CA ASP A 267 -2.95 -5.83 10.86
C ASP A 267 -2.21 -7.17 10.71
N TYR A 268 -1.76 -7.78 11.81
CA TYR A 268 -0.97 -9.01 11.80
C TYR A 268 -1.67 -10.17 12.52
N VAL A 269 -1.61 -11.36 11.90
CA VAL A 269 -1.88 -12.65 12.56
C VAL A 269 -0.73 -13.63 12.35
N GLY A 270 -0.65 -14.66 13.19
CA GLY A 270 0.44 -15.63 13.22
C GLY A 270 1.59 -15.13 14.06
N ASN A 271 2.75 -14.89 13.44
CA ASN A 271 3.98 -14.48 14.12
C ASN A 271 3.83 -13.23 15.01
N GLN A 272 4.30 -13.33 16.26
CA GLN A 272 4.18 -12.26 17.25
C GLN A 272 5.40 -11.34 17.35
N ASN A 273 6.38 -11.49 16.46
CA ASN A 273 7.57 -10.67 16.36
C ASN A 273 7.74 -10.12 14.94
N SER A 274 6.71 -9.45 14.43
CA SER A 274 6.66 -8.89 13.08
C SER A 274 6.82 -7.37 13.12
N ASN A 275 8.06 -6.86 13.04
CA ASN A 275 8.36 -5.43 12.97
C ASN A 275 9.58 -5.19 12.07
N ALA A 276 9.92 -3.93 11.80
CA ALA A 276 11.02 -3.54 10.91
C ALA A 276 12.36 -4.21 11.24
N PHE A 277 12.62 -4.55 12.50
CA PHE A 277 13.91 -5.05 12.96
C PHE A 277 13.95 -6.57 13.17
N SER A 278 12.86 -7.27 12.85
CA SER A 278 12.78 -8.71 13.01
C SER A 278 13.68 -9.43 11.99
N SER A 279 14.67 -10.17 12.50
CA SER A 279 15.47 -11.07 11.67
C SER A 279 14.75 -12.41 11.41
N ASP A 280 15.25 -13.21 10.47
CA ASP A 280 14.79 -14.58 10.25
C ASP A 280 14.85 -15.44 11.54
N GLU A 281 15.87 -15.21 12.37
CA GLU A 281 16.01 -15.91 13.65
C GLU A 281 14.95 -15.44 14.67
N ASP A 282 14.64 -14.14 14.68
CA ASP A 282 13.58 -13.59 15.52
C ASP A 282 12.21 -14.15 15.12
N LEU A 283 11.91 -14.19 13.82
CA LEU A 283 10.68 -14.76 13.28
C LEU A 283 10.56 -16.26 13.61
N ALA A 284 11.64 -17.03 13.43
CA ALA A 284 11.62 -18.47 13.71
C ALA A 284 11.46 -18.82 15.20
N ASN A 285 11.85 -17.92 16.10
CA ASN A 285 11.74 -18.11 17.55
C ASN A 285 10.51 -17.43 18.17
N ALA A 286 9.73 -16.68 17.39
CA ALA A 286 8.57 -15.94 17.89
C ALA A 286 7.45 -16.86 18.37
N ASP A 287 6.61 -16.35 19.28
CA ASP A 287 5.29 -16.93 19.54
C ASP A 287 4.37 -16.77 18.31
N THR A 288 3.27 -17.52 18.27
CA THR A 288 2.29 -17.46 17.17
C THR A 288 0.86 -17.48 17.69
N THR A 289 -0.05 -16.74 17.04
CA THR A 289 -1.50 -16.86 17.28
C THR A 289 -2.14 -18.03 16.54
N CYS A 290 -1.41 -18.69 15.63
CA CYS A 290 -1.88 -19.87 14.92
C CYS A 290 -2.15 -21.03 15.88
N GLN A 291 -3.27 -21.74 15.70
CA GLN A 291 -3.58 -22.93 16.51
C GLN A 291 -2.49 -23.99 16.37
N ASN A 292 -1.99 -24.19 15.15
CA ASN A 292 -0.81 -25.00 14.91
C ASN A 292 0.46 -24.22 15.25
N GLN A 293 1.13 -24.60 16.35
CA GLN A 293 2.32 -23.89 16.84
C GLN A 293 3.57 -24.11 15.97
N GLY A 294 3.52 -25.04 15.02
CA GLY A 294 4.53 -25.17 13.95
C GLY A 294 4.41 -24.07 12.88
N ASP A 295 3.28 -23.37 12.84
CA ASP A 295 3.05 -22.22 11.95
C ASP A 295 3.41 -20.92 12.66
N LYS A 296 4.64 -20.45 12.42
CA LYS A 296 5.11 -19.14 12.88
C LYS A 296 5.05 -18.10 11.78
N SER A 297 4.32 -18.35 10.69
CA SER A 297 4.31 -17.47 9.52
C SER A 297 3.74 -16.09 9.86
N THR A 298 4.17 -15.07 9.13
CA THR A 298 3.57 -13.74 9.21
C THR A 298 2.46 -13.66 8.15
N TYR A 299 1.27 -13.24 8.54
CA TYR A 299 0.17 -12.92 7.62
C TYR A 299 -0.31 -11.52 7.96
N TYR A 300 -0.22 -10.59 7.00
CA TYR A 300 -0.57 -9.21 7.29
C TYR A 300 -1.06 -8.43 6.09
N TRP A 301 -1.92 -7.45 6.38
CA TRP A 301 -2.61 -6.62 5.40
C TRP A 301 -2.79 -5.21 5.96
N PRO A 302 -2.95 -4.17 5.12
CA PRO A 302 -3.26 -2.83 5.61
C PRO A 302 -4.61 -2.84 6.31
N VAL A 303 -4.68 -2.16 7.45
CA VAL A 303 -5.92 -2.08 8.23
C VAL A 303 -7.05 -1.46 7.39
N LEU A 304 -8.28 -1.80 7.76
CA LEU A 304 -9.45 -1.07 7.29
C LEU A 304 -9.85 -0.06 8.36
N ARG A 305 -10.06 1.20 7.98
CA ARG A 305 -10.60 2.20 8.91
C ARG A 305 -12.02 2.56 8.59
N LEU A 306 -12.81 2.77 9.63
CA LEU A 306 -14.05 3.53 9.55
C LEU A 306 -13.73 4.99 9.83
N GLN A 307 -13.90 5.86 8.83
CA GLN A 307 -13.65 7.29 8.94
C GLN A 307 -14.89 8.04 9.47
N ASP A 308 -15.31 7.72 10.70
CA ASP A 308 -16.47 8.31 11.39
C ASP A 308 -16.12 9.50 12.30
N GLY A 309 -14.88 9.99 12.23
CA GLY A 309 -14.34 11.05 13.08
C GLY A 309 -13.79 10.55 14.42
N THR A 310 -13.80 9.24 14.68
CA THR A 310 -13.12 8.65 15.84
C THR A 310 -11.60 8.83 15.74
N GLN A 311 -10.97 9.22 16.84
CA GLN A 311 -9.52 9.17 16.99
C GLN A 311 -9.10 7.82 17.55
N GLU A 312 -8.29 7.08 16.80
CA GLU A 312 -7.71 5.81 17.22
C GLU A 312 -6.38 6.03 17.99
N PHE A 313 -5.81 4.98 18.56
CA PHE A 313 -4.57 5.05 19.33
C PHE A 313 -3.39 5.71 18.58
N ASP A 314 -3.37 5.61 17.25
CA ASP A 314 -2.33 6.11 16.34
C ASP A 314 -2.70 7.43 15.64
N ALA A 315 -3.74 8.13 16.11
CA ALA A 315 -4.23 9.36 15.46
C ALA A 315 -3.20 10.50 15.38
N ASN A 316 -2.09 10.42 16.10
CA ASN A 316 -0.99 11.40 16.04
C ASN A 316 0.36 10.76 15.72
N ASP A 317 0.38 9.48 15.35
CA ASP A 317 1.59 8.71 15.12
C ASP A 317 1.83 8.55 13.61
N ASP A 318 3.09 8.32 13.24
CA ASP A 318 3.50 7.92 11.89
C ASP A 318 2.79 6.61 11.50
N GLY A 319 2.37 6.48 10.25
CA GLY A 319 1.55 5.38 9.74
C GLY A 319 0.08 5.43 10.14
N GLY A 320 -0.28 6.33 11.07
CA GLY A 320 -1.64 6.65 11.46
C GLY A 320 -2.02 8.06 11.01
N GLY A 321 -2.59 8.85 11.94
CA GLY A 321 -3.19 10.13 11.60
C GLY A 321 -2.18 11.22 11.16
N ALA A 322 -0.89 11.09 11.48
CA ALA A 322 0.15 12.01 10.97
C ALA A 322 0.31 11.92 9.44
N GLU A 323 -0.08 10.78 8.86
CA GLU A 323 -0.03 10.49 7.42
C GLU A 323 -1.44 10.32 6.84
N GLY A 324 -2.45 10.89 7.48
CA GLY A 324 -3.83 10.91 6.96
C GLY A 324 -4.61 9.61 7.14
N ASN A 325 -4.02 8.56 7.73
CA ASN A 325 -4.73 7.33 8.08
C ASN A 325 -5.55 7.58 9.37
N ILE A 326 -6.79 8.06 9.21
CA ILE A 326 -7.66 8.47 10.31
C ILE A 326 -8.89 7.57 10.45
N GLY A 327 -9.50 7.60 11.64
CA GLY A 327 -10.66 6.80 11.96
C GLY A 327 -10.31 5.55 12.73
N LYS A 328 -11.35 4.81 13.10
CA LYS A 328 -11.26 3.61 13.93
C LYS A 328 -10.75 2.43 13.10
N ILE A 329 -9.75 1.71 13.61
CA ILE A 329 -9.30 0.46 13.00
C ILE A 329 -10.38 -0.62 13.16
N LEU A 330 -10.73 -1.26 12.04
CA LEU A 330 -11.66 -2.38 11.96
C LEU A 330 -10.86 -3.67 11.83
N LYS A 331 -11.06 -4.58 12.79
CA LYS A 331 -10.56 -5.96 12.68
C LYS A 331 -11.54 -6.80 11.87
N PRO A 332 -11.05 -7.82 11.13
CA PRO A 332 -11.94 -8.76 10.48
C PRO A 332 -12.76 -9.52 11.53
N ALA A 333 -14.04 -9.75 11.24
CA ALA A 333 -14.90 -10.67 11.97
C ALA A 333 -14.56 -12.13 11.66
N GLN A 334 -14.01 -12.40 10.47
CA GLN A 334 -13.50 -13.70 10.04
C GLN A 334 -12.23 -13.50 9.22
N ALA A 335 -11.20 -14.29 9.49
CA ALA A 335 -10.03 -14.44 8.64
C ALA A 335 -9.84 -15.92 8.29
N GLU A 336 -9.87 -16.24 7.00
CA GLU A 336 -9.58 -17.57 6.48
C GLU A 336 -8.25 -17.52 5.71
N LEU A 337 -7.31 -18.35 6.14
CA LEU A 337 -5.97 -18.49 5.54
C LEU A 337 -5.87 -19.89 4.93
N ARG A 338 -6.08 -19.98 3.62
CA ARG A 338 -6.16 -21.26 2.91
C ARG A 338 -5.01 -21.40 1.93
N PHE A 339 -4.33 -22.53 1.96
CA PHE A 339 -3.35 -22.94 0.97
C PHE A 339 -4.01 -23.89 -0.02
N ALA A 340 -4.11 -23.48 -1.28
CA ALA A 340 -4.68 -24.26 -2.37
C ALA A 340 -3.59 -24.85 -3.27
N GLY A 341 -3.87 -25.99 -3.90
CA GLY A 341 -2.97 -26.57 -4.88
C GLY A 341 -3.01 -25.91 -6.25
N ASN A 342 -2.41 -26.58 -7.23
CA ASN A 342 -2.25 -26.11 -8.60
C ASN A 342 -3.10 -26.93 -9.58
N LYS A 343 -3.68 -26.24 -10.57
CA LYS A 343 -4.57 -26.85 -11.56
C LYS A 343 -3.89 -27.87 -12.49
N GLN A 344 -2.60 -27.71 -12.77
CA GLN A 344 -1.88 -28.51 -13.78
C GLN A 344 -1.00 -29.61 -13.18
N GLY A 345 -0.70 -29.57 -11.87
CA GLY A 345 0.20 -30.54 -11.26
C GLY A 345 0.31 -30.42 -9.74
N ASP A 346 1.21 -31.22 -9.19
CA ASP A 346 1.60 -31.17 -7.78
C ASP A 346 2.29 -29.85 -7.45
N VAL A 347 2.07 -29.38 -6.22
CA VAL A 347 2.85 -28.29 -5.63
C VAL A 347 4.06 -28.83 -4.88
N VAL A 348 5.13 -28.03 -4.81
CA VAL A 348 6.30 -28.30 -3.96
C VAL A 348 6.25 -27.45 -2.68
N ALA A 349 7.01 -27.85 -1.67
CA ALA A 349 7.11 -27.09 -0.42
C ALA A 349 7.62 -25.66 -0.66
N MET A 350 6.94 -24.68 -0.05
CA MET A 350 7.49 -23.34 0.05
C MET A 350 8.72 -23.40 0.98
N PRO A 351 9.87 -22.83 0.58
CA PRO A 351 11.00 -22.74 1.48
C PRO A 351 10.65 -21.85 2.67
N LYS A 352 11.25 -22.14 3.82
CA LYS A 352 11.16 -21.27 4.99
C LYS A 352 11.76 -19.90 4.64
N PHE A 353 11.10 -18.86 5.13
CA PHE A 353 11.35 -17.44 4.87
C PHE A 353 11.04 -16.96 3.45
N LEU A 354 10.28 -17.73 2.66
CA LEU A 354 9.71 -17.22 1.41
C LEU A 354 8.83 -15.99 1.72
N ARG A 355 9.13 -14.85 1.09
CA ARG A 355 8.45 -13.56 1.28
C ARG A 355 7.62 -13.24 0.05
N ILE A 356 6.32 -13.02 0.21
CA ILE A 356 5.44 -12.74 -0.93
C ILE A 356 4.61 -11.50 -0.63
N ILE A 357 4.60 -10.57 -1.59
CA ILE A 357 3.70 -9.41 -1.61
C ILE A 357 2.72 -9.58 -2.76
N THR A 358 1.43 -9.57 -2.47
CA THR A 358 0.34 -9.54 -3.46
C THR A 358 -0.41 -8.22 -3.39
N GLY A 359 -0.81 -7.68 -4.55
CA GLY A 359 -1.30 -6.30 -4.64
C GLY A 359 -0.17 -5.27 -4.65
N ASP A 360 -0.53 -3.99 -4.60
CA ASP A 360 0.42 -2.88 -4.67
C ASP A 360 -0.10 -1.67 -3.88
N ALA A 361 0.55 -1.38 -2.75
CA ALA A 361 0.26 -0.23 -1.89
C ALA A 361 0.34 1.12 -2.62
N LYS A 362 0.95 1.16 -3.81
CA LYS A 362 1.15 2.36 -4.62
C LYS A 362 0.45 2.29 -5.99
N ALA A 363 -0.52 1.39 -6.16
CA ALA A 363 -1.17 1.15 -7.46
C ALA A 363 -1.80 2.41 -8.08
N PHE A 364 -2.31 3.35 -7.29
CA PHE A 364 -2.94 4.56 -7.84
C PHE A 364 -1.93 5.47 -8.56
N VAL A 365 -0.69 5.52 -8.07
CA VAL A 365 0.39 6.28 -8.72
C VAL A 365 1.19 5.41 -9.70
N ASN A 366 1.55 4.19 -9.33
CA ASN A 366 2.35 3.30 -10.18
C ASN A 366 1.58 2.73 -11.38
N GLY A 367 0.24 2.75 -11.33
CA GLY A 367 -0.63 2.06 -12.26
C GLY A 367 -0.87 0.60 -11.86
N ASN A 368 -1.77 -0.05 -12.58
CA ASN A 368 -2.43 -1.28 -12.12
C ASN A 368 -1.61 -2.57 -12.35
N GLY A 369 -0.35 -2.47 -12.78
CA GLY A 369 0.44 -3.64 -13.20
C GLY A 369 0.65 -4.69 -12.11
N ASN A 370 0.74 -4.26 -10.84
CA ASN A 370 0.84 -5.13 -9.66
C ASN A 370 -0.42 -5.10 -8.79
N ALA A 371 -1.46 -4.35 -9.18
CA ALA A 371 -2.71 -4.33 -8.44
C ALA A 371 -3.37 -5.71 -8.50
N ASN A 372 -3.86 -6.18 -7.36
CA ASN A 372 -4.51 -7.50 -7.25
C ASN A 372 -5.62 -7.47 -6.19
N THR A 373 -6.36 -6.38 -6.16
CA THR A 373 -7.41 -6.14 -5.17
C THR A 373 -8.67 -6.89 -5.58
N SER A 374 -9.42 -7.36 -4.59
CA SER A 374 -10.68 -8.05 -4.83
C SER A 374 -11.59 -7.85 -3.65
N TRP A 375 -12.64 -7.09 -3.90
CA TRP A 375 -13.64 -6.72 -2.92
C TRP A 375 -15.00 -7.28 -3.31
N SER A 376 -15.77 -7.70 -2.32
CA SER A 376 -17.12 -8.20 -2.53
C SER A 376 -17.95 -8.04 -1.25
N CYS A 377 -19.13 -8.66 -1.25
CA CYS A 377 -19.99 -8.78 -0.09
C CYS A 377 -20.32 -10.25 0.16
N THR A 378 -20.48 -10.66 1.41
CA THR A 378 -20.90 -12.03 1.73
C THR A 378 -22.22 -12.35 1.04
N GLY A 379 -22.29 -13.50 0.37
CA GLY A 379 -23.44 -13.91 -0.46
C GLY A 379 -23.44 -13.34 -1.88
N PHE A 380 -22.46 -12.50 -2.23
CA PHE A 380 -22.26 -11.90 -3.55
C PHE A 380 -20.83 -12.11 -4.07
N GLU A 381 -20.08 -13.08 -3.53
CA GLU A 381 -18.67 -13.33 -3.88
C GLU A 381 -18.47 -13.83 -5.32
N ASP A 382 -19.56 -14.14 -6.04
CA ASP A 382 -19.55 -14.28 -7.50
C ASP A 382 -19.29 -12.95 -8.23
N ARG A 383 -19.49 -11.80 -7.55
CA ARG A 383 -19.21 -10.44 -8.03
C ARG A 383 -18.00 -9.90 -7.30
N GLN A 384 -17.00 -9.48 -8.05
CA GLN A 384 -15.73 -9.01 -7.49
C GLN A 384 -15.38 -7.67 -8.10
N VAL A 385 -14.97 -6.75 -7.22
CA VAL A 385 -14.67 -5.37 -7.51
C VAL A 385 -13.17 -5.16 -7.31
N THR A 386 -12.48 -4.67 -8.34
CA THR A 386 -11.01 -4.60 -8.36
C THR A 386 -10.47 -3.16 -8.28
N ASP A 387 -11.34 -2.17 -8.23
CA ASP A 387 -10.97 -0.76 -8.28
C ASP A 387 -11.92 0.15 -7.48
N LYS A 388 -12.90 -0.43 -6.76
CA LYS A 388 -13.90 0.26 -5.94
C LYS A 388 -14.20 -0.50 -4.66
N TYR A 389 -14.68 0.20 -3.65
CA TYR A 389 -15.23 -0.35 -2.41
C TYR A 389 -16.71 -0.74 -2.62
N PRO A 390 -17.13 -1.96 -2.23
CA PRO A 390 -18.52 -2.40 -2.41
C PRO A 390 -19.46 -1.86 -1.31
N LEU A 391 -20.54 -1.21 -1.71
CA LEU A 391 -21.68 -0.95 -0.82
C LEU A 391 -22.47 -2.25 -0.67
N CYS A 392 -22.34 -2.90 0.49
CA CYS A 392 -23.02 -4.17 0.75
C CYS A 392 -24.47 -3.97 1.19
N PRO A 393 -25.40 -4.82 0.72
CA PRO A 393 -26.80 -4.78 1.12
C PRO A 393 -26.94 -5.18 2.59
N GLN A 394 -28.06 -4.78 3.20
CA GLN A 394 -28.35 -5.11 4.60
C GLN A 394 -28.29 -6.63 4.83
N GLY A 395 -27.52 -7.04 5.85
CA GLY A 395 -27.31 -8.45 6.18
C GLY A 395 -26.13 -9.11 5.47
N SER A 396 -25.47 -8.40 4.56
CA SER A 396 -24.18 -8.79 3.99
C SER A 396 -23.04 -7.97 4.60
N GLN A 397 -21.86 -8.58 4.67
CA GLN A 397 -20.64 -8.00 5.20
C GLN A 397 -19.63 -7.77 4.09
N VAL A 398 -18.71 -6.82 4.27
CA VAL A 398 -17.65 -6.53 3.29
C VAL A 398 -16.65 -7.70 3.29
N VAL A 399 -16.28 -8.17 2.11
CA VAL A 399 -15.30 -9.24 1.90
C VAL A 399 -14.10 -8.69 1.14
N ARG A 400 -12.90 -8.95 1.65
CA ARG A 400 -11.63 -8.80 0.92
C ARG A 400 -11.08 -10.18 0.58
N THR A 401 -10.57 -10.36 -0.64
CA THR A 401 -9.94 -11.61 -1.04
C THR A 401 -8.61 -11.37 -1.74
N SER A 402 -7.53 -11.89 -1.16
CA SER A 402 -6.19 -11.79 -1.73
C SER A 402 -5.73 -13.19 -2.16
N ASN A 403 -5.39 -13.34 -3.44
CA ASN A 403 -4.76 -14.55 -3.95
C ASN A 403 -3.28 -14.25 -4.18
N PHE A 404 -2.39 -14.99 -3.52
CA PHE A 404 -0.96 -14.83 -3.68
C PHE A 404 -0.48 -15.51 -4.96
N GLN A 405 0.69 -15.08 -5.43
CA GLN A 405 1.48 -15.76 -6.45
C GLN A 405 1.77 -17.19 -5.98
N SER A 406 1.76 -18.15 -6.91
CA SER A 406 1.92 -19.58 -6.59
C SER A 406 2.90 -20.30 -7.51
N CYS A 407 3.66 -19.56 -8.31
CA CYS A 407 4.79 -20.04 -9.07
C CYS A 407 6.05 -19.45 -8.44
N TRP A 408 6.96 -20.29 -7.95
CA TRP A 408 8.22 -19.91 -7.32
C TRP A 408 9.39 -20.27 -8.24
N ASP A 409 10.43 -19.43 -8.31
CA ASP A 409 11.59 -19.63 -9.20
C ASP A 409 12.49 -20.84 -8.82
N GLY A 410 12.18 -21.51 -7.71
CA GLY A 410 12.87 -22.70 -7.23
C GLY A 410 14.19 -22.44 -6.52
N GLN A 411 14.58 -21.17 -6.31
CA GLN A 411 15.85 -20.81 -5.71
C GLN A 411 15.75 -19.75 -4.62
N ASN A 412 15.02 -18.65 -4.85
CA ASN A 412 15.11 -17.45 -4.03
C ASN A 412 13.94 -17.33 -3.06
N ILE A 413 14.23 -17.15 -1.77
CA ILE A 413 13.21 -16.85 -0.75
C ILE A 413 12.73 -15.39 -0.81
N ASP A 414 13.47 -14.55 -1.53
CA ASP A 414 13.14 -13.14 -1.76
C ASP A 414 13.97 -12.60 -2.92
N SER A 415 13.48 -11.54 -3.57
CA SER A 415 14.19 -10.80 -4.62
C SER A 415 14.38 -9.34 -4.23
N ALA A 416 15.24 -8.62 -4.95
CA ALA A 416 15.55 -7.22 -4.68
C ALA A 416 14.35 -6.27 -4.66
N ASN A 417 13.31 -6.62 -5.42
CA ASN A 417 12.05 -5.89 -5.52
C ASN A 417 10.90 -6.63 -4.84
N HIS A 418 11.23 -7.69 -4.10
CA HIS A 418 10.33 -8.59 -3.37
C HIS A 418 9.23 -9.25 -4.20
N ARG A 419 9.37 -9.26 -5.53
CA ARG A 419 8.33 -9.72 -6.46
C ARG A 419 8.83 -10.74 -7.47
N THR A 420 9.99 -10.54 -8.11
CA THR A 420 10.40 -11.34 -9.29
C THR A 420 10.76 -12.80 -9.01
N HIS A 421 10.94 -13.20 -7.75
CA HIS A 421 11.13 -14.61 -7.38
C HIS A 421 9.81 -15.40 -7.32
N MET A 422 8.67 -14.69 -7.39
CA MET A 422 7.33 -15.26 -7.47
C MET A 422 6.61 -14.80 -8.74
N ALA A 423 5.72 -15.63 -9.24
CA ALA A 423 4.86 -15.31 -10.37
C ALA A 423 3.45 -15.89 -10.16
N PHE A 424 2.50 -15.23 -10.79
CA PHE A 424 1.18 -15.80 -10.97
C PHE A 424 1.20 -16.93 -12.00
N VAL A 425 0.21 -17.83 -11.92
CA VAL A 425 0.03 -18.88 -12.92
C VAL A 425 -0.38 -18.27 -14.27
N ASN A 426 -0.06 -18.97 -15.35
CA ASN A 426 -0.62 -18.68 -16.67
C ASN A 426 -2.13 -18.94 -16.68
N ALA A 427 -2.84 -18.48 -17.72
CA ALA A 427 -4.29 -18.64 -17.84
C ALA A 427 -4.77 -20.11 -17.82
N ASP A 428 -3.91 -21.07 -18.15
CA ASP A 428 -4.20 -22.51 -18.05
C ASP A 428 -3.91 -23.10 -16.65
N GLY A 429 -3.31 -22.33 -15.75
CA GLY A 429 -2.88 -22.75 -14.42
C GLY A 429 -1.43 -23.24 -14.34
N SER A 430 -0.69 -23.24 -15.45
CA SER A 430 0.72 -23.65 -15.45
C SER A 430 1.65 -22.57 -14.90
N CYS A 431 2.82 -22.98 -14.40
CA CYS A 431 3.94 -22.08 -14.14
C CYS A 431 4.82 -21.93 -15.38
N SER A 432 5.29 -20.71 -15.64
CA SER A 432 6.24 -20.43 -16.71
C SER A 432 7.57 -21.18 -16.51
N ASN A 433 8.31 -21.43 -17.60
CA ASN A 433 9.58 -22.14 -17.54
C ASN A 433 10.55 -21.52 -16.52
N GLY A 434 11.13 -22.38 -15.67
CA GLY A 434 12.01 -21.95 -14.57
C GLY A 434 11.29 -21.69 -13.26
N PHE A 435 9.95 -21.72 -13.26
CA PHE A 435 9.14 -21.68 -12.04
C PHE A 435 8.50 -23.04 -11.78
N GLN A 436 8.29 -23.33 -10.50
CA GLN A 436 7.58 -24.50 -10.00
C GLN A 436 6.39 -24.08 -9.14
N ALA A 437 5.32 -24.87 -9.18
CA ALA A 437 4.12 -24.58 -8.41
C ALA A 437 4.37 -24.79 -6.92
N VAL A 438 3.94 -23.84 -6.09
CA VAL A 438 3.90 -23.93 -4.62
C VAL A 438 2.45 -23.76 -4.16
N PRO A 439 2.07 -24.18 -2.93
CA PRO A 439 0.74 -23.91 -2.41
C PRO A 439 0.39 -22.42 -2.53
N GLN A 440 -0.77 -22.12 -3.12
CA GLN A 440 -1.27 -20.76 -3.22
C GLN A 440 -1.92 -20.35 -1.91
N LEU A 441 -1.36 -19.35 -1.22
CA LEU A 441 -2.06 -18.70 -0.13
C LEU A 441 -3.24 -17.88 -0.69
N GLN A 442 -4.42 -18.13 -0.14
CA GLN A 442 -5.67 -17.41 -0.37
C GLN A 442 -6.12 -16.86 0.99
N VAL A 443 -6.24 -15.55 1.08
CA VAL A 443 -6.67 -14.85 2.29
C VAL A 443 -8.06 -14.28 2.04
N ARG A 444 -9.03 -14.70 2.85
CA ARG A 444 -10.40 -14.16 2.82
C ARG A 444 -10.71 -13.50 4.16
N LEU A 445 -10.97 -12.20 4.11
CA LEU A 445 -11.27 -11.38 5.30
C LEU A 445 -12.69 -10.86 5.20
N VAL A 446 -13.48 -11.03 6.26
CA VAL A 446 -14.86 -10.54 6.36
C VAL A 446 -14.92 -9.47 7.42
N TYR A 447 -15.51 -8.32 7.10
CA TYR A 447 -15.63 -7.18 7.99
C TYR A 447 -17.10 -6.81 8.23
N ASP A 448 -17.43 -6.63 9.51
CA ASP A 448 -18.72 -6.10 9.92
C ASP A 448 -18.65 -4.57 9.92
N ILE A 449 -19.12 -3.94 8.83
CA ILE A 449 -19.00 -2.50 8.61
C ILE A 449 -20.38 -1.90 8.36
N PRO A 450 -20.73 -0.77 8.99
CA PRO A 450 -21.89 0.00 8.59
C PRO A 450 -21.76 0.41 7.11
N THR A 451 -22.78 0.14 6.29
CA THR A 451 -22.79 0.56 4.88
C THR A 451 -22.67 2.09 4.79
N PRO A 452 -21.66 2.63 4.07
CA PRO A 452 -21.54 4.07 3.86
C PRO A 452 -22.77 4.65 3.15
N VAL A 453 -23.09 5.91 3.45
CA VAL A 453 -24.19 6.63 2.81
C VAL A 453 -23.63 7.64 1.82
N ILE A 454 -24.09 7.58 0.57
CA ILE A 454 -23.70 8.53 -0.49
C ILE A 454 -24.85 9.50 -0.74
N GLU A 455 -24.62 10.78 -0.48
CA GLU A 455 -25.58 11.86 -0.68
C GLU A 455 -24.91 13.03 -1.41
N ASN A 456 -25.48 13.49 -2.52
CA ASN A 456 -24.97 14.62 -3.31
C ASN A 456 -23.48 14.49 -3.70
N GLY A 457 -23.01 13.27 -3.97
CA GLY A 457 -21.61 13.00 -4.33
C GLY A 457 -20.64 12.98 -3.16
N GLN A 458 -21.10 13.14 -1.92
CA GLN A 458 -20.30 12.99 -0.70
C GLN A 458 -20.59 11.67 0.01
N VAL A 459 -19.56 11.05 0.56
CA VAL A 459 -19.68 9.81 1.34
C VAL A 459 -19.65 10.15 2.83
N LYS A 460 -20.64 9.66 3.57
CA LYS A 460 -20.67 9.76 5.04
C LYS A 460 -20.17 8.46 5.65
N ASN A 461 -19.25 8.60 6.61
CA ASN A 461 -18.59 7.50 7.31
C ASN A 461 -18.03 6.45 6.35
N PRO A 462 -17.21 6.84 5.35
CA PRO A 462 -16.61 5.85 4.47
C PRO A 462 -15.73 4.89 5.27
N TYR A 463 -15.60 3.68 4.76
CA TYR A 463 -14.48 2.84 5.14
C TYR A 463 -13.40 2.91 4.06
N ALA A 464 -12.14 2.84 4.47
CA ALA A 464 -11.02 2.92 3.54
C ALA A 464 -9.85 2.08 4.02
N VAL A 465 -9.10 1.52 3.08
CA VAL A 465 -7.81 0.90 3.38
C VAL A 465 -6.80 1.96 3.78
N ASP A 466 -6.00 1.65 4.79
CA ASP A 466 -4.82 2.45 5.13
C ASP A 466 -3.85 2.46 3.94
N SER A 467 -3.28 3.63 3.64
CA SER A 467 -2.42 3.80 2.45
C SER A 467 -1.48 4.99 2.62
N PHE A 468 -0.45 5.07 1.78
CA PHE A 468 0.34 6.29 1.63
C PHE A 468 -0.57 7.48 1.27
N PRO A 469 -0.28 8.71 1.74
CA PRO A 469 -1.16 9.87 1.51
C PRO A 469 -1.45 10.13 0.03
N GLU A 470 -0.46 9.92 -0.84
CA GLU A 470 -0.55 10.08 -2.30
C GLU A 470 -1.57 9.16 -2.96
N GLN A 471 -1.96 8.08 -2.28
CA GLN A 471 -2.83 7.06 -2.82
C GLN A 471 -4.29 7.35 -2.56
N LEU A 472 -4.60 8.41 -1.79
CA LEU A 472 -5.97 8.89 -1.54
C LEU A 472 -6.91 7.79 -1.00
N HIS A 473 -6.36 6.80 -0.30
CA HIS A 473 -7.09 5.62 0.17
C HIS A 473 -7.86 4.89 -0.93
N LYS A 474 -7.38 4.94 -2.17
CA LYS A 474 -8.02 4.27 -3.30
C LYS A 474 -8.04 2.76 -3.06
N PRO A 475 -9.18 2.06 -3.27
CA PRO A 475 -9.32 0.62 -3.00
C PRO A 475 -8.35 -0.27 -3.78
N ILE A 476 -7.79 0.25 -4.87
CA ILE A 476 -6.79 -0.44 -5.69
C ILE A 476 -5.43 -0.58 -4.99
N THR A 477 -5.19 0.13 -3.89
CA THR A 477 -3.95 0.03 -3.10
C THR A 477 -3.96 -1.07 -2.05
N ASP A 478 -5.05 -1.83 -1.94
CA ASP A 478 -5.11 -3.01 -1.08
C ASP A 478 -4.02 -4.02 -1.49
N HIS A 479 -3.41 -4.63 -0.48
CA HIS A 479 -2.30 -5.55 -0.64
C HIS A 479 -2.25 -6.51 0.55
N ASN A 480 -1.44 -7.55 0.43
CA ASN A 480 -1.27 -8.53 1.48
C ASN A 480 0.14 -9.09 1.40
N ASP A 481 0.69 -9.40 2.56
CA ASP A 481 2.08 -9.75 2.72
C ASP A 481 2.20 -11.01 3.58
N PHE A 482 3.10 -11.88 3.15
CA PHE A 482 3.27 -13.19 3.74
C PHE A 482 4.75 -13.54 3.87
N ILE A 483 5.15 -14.04 5.03
CA ILE A 483 6.44 -14.71 5.20
C ILE A 483 6.17 -16.11 5.71
N ASN A 484 6.55 -17.12 4.92
CA ASN A 484 6.45 -18.51 5.34
C ASN A 484 7.44 -18.80 6.47
N VAL A 485 6.97 -19.10 7.67
CA VAL A 485 7.83 -19.53 8.79
C VAL A 485 7.31 -20.83 9.39
N MET A 486 6.50 -21.58 8.63
CA MET A 486 6.18 -22.96 8.97
C MET A 486 7.47 -23.76 9.16
N ASP A 487 7.48 -24.64 10.17
CA ASP A 487 8.55 -25.62 10.26
C ASP A 487 8.47 -26.64 9.11
N GLU A 488 9.58 -27.33 8.86
CA GLU A 488 9.71 -28.25 7.74
C GLU A 488 8.71 -29.42 7.82
N ASN A 489 8.34 -29.86 9.03
CA ASN A 489 7.37 -30.94 9.19
C ASN A 489 5.97 -30.47 8.79
N LEU A 490 5.58 -29.28 9.24
CA LEU A 490 4.29 -28.70 8.89
C LEU A 490 4.20 -28.43 7.39
N MET A 491 5.22 -27.82 6.79
CA MET A 491 5.20 -27.55 5.34
C MET A 491 5.10 -28.84 4.52
N ASN A 492 5.76 -29.93 4.94
CA ASN A 492 5.60 -31.23 4.30
C ASN A 492 4.18 -31.79 4.43
N GLN A 493 3.53 -31.64 5.59
CA GLN A 493 2.14 -32.03 5.80
C GLN A 493 1.17 -31.23 4.92
N VAL A 494 1.40 -29.92 4.78
CA VAL A 494 0.62 -29.05 3.90
C VAL A 494 0.71 -29.54 2.46
N VAL A 495 1.91 -29.80 1.95
CA VAL A 495 2.13 -30.29 0.58
C VAL A 495 1.54 -31.69 0.38
N GLU A 496 1.73 -32.59 1.33
CA GLU A 496 1.16 -33.94 1.27
C GLU A 496 -0.36 -33.87 1.16
N CYS A 497 -1.01 -33.13 2.06
CA CYS A 497 -2.46 -32.93 2.04
C CYS A 497 -2.98 -32.40 0.69
N ILE A 498 -2.32 -31.36 0.18
CA ILE A 498 -2.71 -30.71 -1.07
C ILE A 498 -2.55 -31.66 -2.26
N ASN A 499 -1.41 -32.35 -2.35
CA ASN A 499 -1.12 -33.25 -3.48
C ASN A 499 -1.91 -34.57 -3.41
N THR A 500 -2.36 -35.01 -2.22
CA THR A 500 -3.23 -36.18 -2.10
C THR A 500 -4.72 -35.87 -2.35
N GLY A 501 -5.08 -34.60 -2.55
CA GLY A 501 -6.47 -34.20 -2.80
C GLY A 501 -7.32 -34.10 -1.53
N GLU A 502 -6.69 -33.97 -0.35
CA GLU A 502 -7.38 -33.87 0.93
C GLU A 502 -7.64 -32.41 1.32
N ASP A 503 -8.67 -32.18 2.12
CA ASP A 503 -8.94 -30.88 2.76
C ASP A 503 -8.55 -30.96 4.24
N CYS A 504 -7.39 -30.42 4.58
CA CYS A 504 -6.81 -30.44 5.93
C CYS A 504 -6.88 -29.09 6.62
N LYS A 505 -6.59 -29.12 7.92
CA LYS A 505 -6.61 -27.96 8.80
C LYS A 505 -5.56 -28.08 9.89
#